data_AF-A0A1F7IZ15-F1
#
_entry.id   AF-A0A1F7IZ15-F1
#
_cell.length_a   1.000
_cell.length_b   1.000
_cell.length_c   1.000
_cell.angle_alpha   90.00
_cell.angle_beta   90.00
_cell.angle_gamma   90.00
#
_symmetry.space_group_name_H-M   'P 1'
#
loop_
_entity.id
_entity.type
_entity.pdbx_description
1 polymer ?
#
loop_
_entity_poly.entity_id
_entity_poly.type
_entity_poly.pdbx_seq_one_letter_code
_entity_poly.pdbx_strand_id
1 'polypeptide(L)'
;MAKKYFLIISAAVVSAFIFSQGGSVLGVADTIPFLATPTPTVTLTPTPTSTPSPTLTPTSTPTSTPTSTPTPLPLSSFEEYFDQYSGQYGVDKNQLKKIAMCETGINPGSANGDYGGMYQFTTETWINTRAQMGLDTNPDLRFGAKESIETAAFKLSRNGSSSWANCL
;
A
#
# COMPACT_ATOMS: atom_id res chain seq x y z
N MET A 1 45.42 -7.75 -6.11
CA MET A 1 45.56 -8.53 -4.86
C MET A 1 44.27 -9.33 -4.65
N ALA A 2 44.42 -10.66 -4.60
CA ALA A 2 43.53 -11.76 -4.17
C ALA A 2 41.98 -11.72 -4.40
N LYS A 3 41.52 -12.57 -5.33
CA LYS A 3 40.21 -13.26 -5.36
C LYS A 3 40.31 -14.61 -4.63
N LYS A 4 39.36 -14.97 -3.75
CA LYS A 4 39.23 -16.26 -3.04
C LYS A 4 37.77 -16.37 -2.51
N TYR A 5 37.01 -17.46 -2.55
CA TYR A 5 37.18 -18.86 -2.96
C TYR A 5 35.80 -19.45 -3.30
N PHE A 6 35.77 -20.36 -4.27
CA PHE A 6 34.71 -21.35 -4.52
C PHE A 6 34.95 -22.56 -3.60
N LEU A 7 33.92 -23.22 -3.09
CA LEU A 7 33.90 -24.68 -2.82
C LEU A 7 32.47 -25.16 -2.49
N ILE A 8 32.01 -26.13 -3.29
CA ILE A 8 30.76 -26.89 -3.20
C ILE A 8 31.13 -28.27 -2.67
N ILE A 9 30.45 -28.84 -1.65
CA ILE A 9 30.34 -30.31 -1.47
C ILE A 9 28.97 -30.71 -0.86
N SER A 10 28.38 -31.70 -1.51
CA SER A 10 27.12 -32.45 -1.36
C SER A 10 27.11 -33.57 -0.29
N ALA A 11 25.92 -33.99 0.18
CA ALA A 11 25.41 -35.39 0.13
C ALA A 11 24.22 -35.64 1.09
N ALA A 12 23.24 -36.42 0.62
CA ALA A 12 22.06 -36.91 1.34
C ALA A 12 22.24 -38.37 1.77
N VAL A 13 21.59 -38.84 2.86
CA VAL A 13 21.13 -40.24 2.98
C VAL A 13 19.93 -40.37 3.94
N VAL A 14 18.91 -41.10 3.48
CA VAL A 14 17.67 -41.54 4.14
C VAL A 14 17.90 -42.79 4.99
N SER A 15 17.16 -42.99 6.09
CA SER A 15 16.89 -44.33 6.64
C SER A 15 15.58 -44.36 7.42
N ALA A 16 14.78 -45.40 7.14
CA ALA A 16 13.44 -45.66 7.66
C ALA A 16 13.42 -46.95 8.52
N PHE A 17 12.24 -47.25 9.09
CA PHE A 17 11.70 -48.60 9.44
C PHE A 17 12.10 -49.17 10.83
N ILE A 18 11.28 -49.76 11.74
CA ILE A 18 10.14 -50.75 11.78
C ILE A 18 9.49 -50.69 13.21
N PHE A 19 8.15 -50.66 13.42
CA PHE A 19 7.12 -51.74 13.64
C PHE A 19 7.13 -52.49 15.00
N SER A 20 5.94 -52.64 15.65
CA SER A 20 5.49 -53.81 16.45
C SER A 20 4.13 -53.54 17.16
N GLN A 21 3.00 -54.10 16.68
CA GLN A 21 2.16 -55.20 17.26
C GLN A 21 1.84 -55.05 18.77
N GLY A 22 0.60 -55.04 19.29
CA GLY A 22 -0.59 -55.87 19.04
C GLY A 22 -0.82 -56.78 20.26
N GLY A 23 -2.01 -56.80 20.91
CA GLY A 23 -2.28 -57.73 22.01
C GLY A 23 -3.63 -57.57 22.72
N SER A 24 -4.52 -58.54 22.50
CA SER A 24 -5.82 -58.76 23.16
C SER A 24 -5.74 -59.99 24.08
N VAL A 25 -6.46 -60.01 25.22
CA VAL A 25 -6.75 -61.25 25.98
C VAL A 25 -8.17 -61.28 26.58
N LEU A 26 -8.81 -62.44 26.36
CA LEU A 26 -10.03 -62.99 26.99
C LEU A 26 -9.79 -63.26 28.49
N GLY A 27 -10.72 -63.39 29.44
CA GLY A 27 -12.18 -63.61 29.47
C GLY A 27 -12.48 -64.55 30.66
N VAL A 28 -13.54 -64.32 31.46
CA VAL A 28 -14.19 -65.34 32.33
C VAL A 28 -15.66 -64.97 32.50
N ALA A 29 -16.53 -66.00 32.38
CA ALA A 29 -17.97 -65.94 32.26
C ALA A 29 -18.69 -66.05 33.60
N ASP A 30 -19.75 -65.23 33.78
CA ASP A 30 -20.70 -65.36 34.88
C ASP A 30 -22.14 -65.19 34.35
N THR A 31 -22.90 -66.28 34.50
CA THR A 31 -24.36 -66.41 34.70
C THR A 31 -25.30 -65.33 34.13
N ILE A 32 -26.01 -65.64 33.03
CA ILE A 32 -26.99 -64.76 32.37
C ILE A 32 -28.43 -65.07 32.85
N PRO A 33 -29.17 -64.12 33.48
CA PRO A 33 -30.63 -64.19 33.55
C PRO A 33 -31.24 -63.66 32.24
N PHE A 34 -32.19 -64.39 31.68
CA PHE A 34 -32.96 -64.00 30.49
C PHE A 34 -33.81 -62.76 30.80
N LEU A 35 -33.33 -61.58 30.40
CA LEU A 35 -34.03 -60.31 30.54
C LEU A 35 -34.68 -59.95 29.20
N ALA A 36 -35.99 -59.71 29.22
CA ALA A 36 -36.79 -59.39 28.05
C ALA A 36 -36.22 -58.20 27.26
N THR A 37 -35.98 -58.38 25.97
CA THR A 37 -35.48 -57.35 25.05
C THR A 37 -36.60 -56.33 24.75
N PRO A 38 -36.47 -55.04 25.12
CA PRO A 38 -37.36 -54.02 24.59
C PRO A 38 -37.03 -53.77 23.12
N THR A 39 -38.06 -53.76 22.27
CA THR A 39 -37.96 -53.42 20.85
C THR A 39 -37.39 -52.01 20.68
N PRO A 40 -36.36 -51.78 19.84
CA PRO A 40 -35.82 -50.44 19.64
C PRO A 40 -36.84 -49.58 18.87
N THR A 41 -37.27 -48.48 19.47
CA THR A 41 -38.04 -47.43 18.79
C THR A 41 -37.09 -46.61 17.92
N VAL A 42 -37.29 -46.63 16.60
CA VAL A 42 -36.54 -45.79 15.66
C VAL A 42 -36.88 -44.33 15.94
N THR A 43 -35.92 -43.58 16.47
CA THR A 43 -36.04 -42.13 16.66
C THR A 43 -35.56 -41.46 15.39
N LEU A 44 -36.47 -40.77 14.68
CA LEU A 44 -36.12 -40.00 13.50
C LEU A 44 -35.30 -38.77 13.92
N THR A 45 -34.02 -38.75 13.53
CA THR A 45 -33.14 -37.60 13.73
C THR A 45 -33.60 -36.44 12.84
N PRO A 46 -33.80 -35.22 13.36
CA PRO A 46 -34.16 -34.08 12.52
C PRO A 46 -33.02 -33.73 11.56
N THR A 47 -33.34 -33.64 10.27
CA THR A 47 -32.42 -33.24 9.20
C THR A 47 -32.01 -31.78 9.41
N PRO A 48 -30.70 -31.42 9.28
CA PRO A 48 -30.28 -30.03 9.43
C PRO A 48 -30.90 -29.17 8.32
N THR A 49 -31.65 -28.15 8.71
CA THR A 49 -32.19 -27.13 7.82
C THR A 49 -31.08 -26.17 7.39
N SER A 50 -30.96 -25.94 6.09
CA SER A 50 -30.02 -24.98 5.50
C SER A 50 -30.34 -23.57 6.00
N THR A 51 -29.41 -22.99 6.74
CA THR A 51 -29.48 -21.59 7.18
C THR A 51 -29.23 -20.69 5.96
N PRO A 52 -30.12 -19.72 5.65
CA PRO A 52 -29.86 -18.79 4.55
C PRO A 52 -28.61 -17.95 4.88
N SER A 53 -27.67 -17.92 3.93
CA SER A 53 -26.46 -17.10 4.01
C SER A 53 -26.82 -15.60 4.00
N PRO A 54 -26.16 -14.75 4.80
CA PRO A 54 -26.44 -13.32 4.82
C PRO A 54 -26.15 -12.69 3.45
N THR A 55 -27.19 -12.09 2.87
CA THR A 55 -27.09 -11.30 1.64
C THR A 55 -26.33 -10.01 1.94
N LEU A 56 -25.22 -9.76 1.24
CA LEU A 56 -24.47 -8.52 1.34
C LEU A 56 -25.36 -7.35 0.85
N THR A 57 -25.66 -6.42 1.75
CA THR A 57 -26.32 -5.15 1.42
C THR A 57 -25.39 -4.29 0.56
N PRO A 58 -25.89 -3.67 -0.53
CA PRO A 58 -25.06 -2.79 -1.36
C PRO A 58 -24.62 -1.58 -0.53
N THR A 59 -23.31 -1.41 -0.39
CA THR A 59 -22.70 -0.27 0.28
C THR A 59 -22.85 0.95 -0.63
N SER A 60 -23.49 2.01 -0.15
CA SER A 60 -23.61 3.27 -0.89
C SER A 60 -22.22 3.84 -1.15
N THR A 61 -21.86 3.92 -2.43
CA THR A 61 -20.62 4.56 -2.88
C THR A 61 -20.62 6.03 -2.44
N PRO A 62 -19.58 6.54 -1.76
CA PRO A 62 -19.54 7.94 -1.38
C PRO A 62 -19.46 8.82 -2.63
N THR A 63 -20.47 9.67 -2.80
CA THR A 63 -20.49 10.70 -3.84
C THR A 63 -19.41 11.73 -3.51
N SER A 64 -18.42 11.89 -4.39
CA SER A 64 -17.37 12.91 -4.24
C SER A 64 -18.02 14.30 -4.18
N THR A 65 -17.93 14.95 -3.02
CA THR A 65 -18.36 16.32 -2.83
C THR A 65 -17.49 17.24 -3.70
N PRO A 66 -18.05 18.21 -4.45
CA PRO A 66 -17.23 19.14 -5.21
C PRO A 66 -16.40 19.98 -4.23
N THR A 67 -15.09 19.75 -4.23
CA THR A 67 -14.13 20.56 -3.49
C THR A 67 -14.22 21.98 -4.04
N SER A 68 -14.52 22.96 -3.18
CA SER A 68 -14.47 24.38 -3.54
C SER A 68 -13.08 24.69 -4.08
N THR A 69 -12.99 25.08 -5.35
CA THR A 69 -11.73 25.54 -5.94
C THR A 69 -11.29 26.80 -5.19
N PRO A 70 -10.16 26.78 -4.46
CA PRO A 70 -9.68 27.96 -3.77
C PRO A 70 -9.28 29.03 -4.79
N THR A 71 -9.49 30.29 -4.43
CA THR A 71 -9.08 31.46 -5.22
C THR A 71 -7.58 31.37 -5.52
N PRO A 72 -7.15 31.56 -6.77
CA PRO A 72 -5.73 31.53 -7.12
C PRO A 72 -4.96 32.58 -6.31
N LEU A 73 -3.85 32.18 -5.70
CA LEU A 73 -2.96 33.10 -5.03
C LEU A 73 -2.20 33.93 -6.07
N PRO A 74 -1.93 35.23 -5.82
CA PRO A 74 -1.14 36.01 -6.74
C PRO A 74 0.28 35.44 -6.83
N LEU A 75 0.79 35.30 -8.06
CA LEU A 75 2.12 34.74 -8.36
C LEU A 75 3.26 35.41 -7.56
N SER A 76 3.11 36.70 -7.25
CA SER A 76 4.07 37.46 -6.45
C SER A 76 4.25 36.93 -5.02
N SER A 77 3.31 36.15 -4.48
CA SER A 77 3.36 35.64 -3.10
C SER A 77 4.54 34.69 -2.85
N PHE A 78 5.07 34.08 -3.90
CA PHE A 78 6.14 33.07 -3.81
C PHE A 78 7.33 33.38 -4.71
N GLU A 79 7.44 34.62 -5.22
CA GLU A 79 8.48 35.01 -6.19
C GLU A 79 9.89 34.71 -5.68
N GLU A 80 10.15 34.96 -4.40
CA GLU A 80 11.45 34.68 -3.77
C GLU A 80 11.83 33.20 -3.83
N TYR A 81 10.90 32.28 -3.58
CA TYR A 81 11.16 30.84 -3.68
C TYR A 81 11.40 30.41 -5.13
N PHE A 82 10.67 30.99 -6.09
CA PHE A 82 10.91 30.75 -7.50
C PHE A 82 12.30 31.23 -7.92
N ASP A 83 12.72 32.43 -7.51
CA ASP A 83 14.06 32.97 -7.78
C ASP A 83 15.15 32.12 -7.14
N GLN A 84 15.02 31.83 -5.84
CA GLN A 84 16.01 31.09 -5.09
C GLN A 84 16.24 29.69 -5.68
N TYR A 85 15.18 28.91 -5.87
CA TYR A 85 15.33 27.51 -6.25
C TYR A 85 15.56 27.31 -7.75
N SER A 86 15.10 28.24 -8.60
CA SER A 86 15.51 28.24 -10.01
C SER A 86 17.01 28.48 -10.16
N GLY A 87 17.56 29.44 -9.41
CA GLY A 87 19.01 29.68 -9.35
C GLY A 87 19.79 28.51 -8.74
N GLN A 88 19.30 27.96 -7.62
CA GLN A 88 19.97 26.86 -6.90
C GLN A 88 20.12 25.60 -7.76
N TYR A 89 19.09 25.24 -8.53
CA TYR A 89 19.09 24.03 -9.35
C TYR A 89 19.35 24.27 -10.84
N GLY A 90 19.58 25.53 -11.25
CA GLY A 90 19.87 25.90 -12.64
C GLY A 90 18.72 25.60 -13.61
N VAL A 91 17.47 25.78 -13.16
CA VAL A 91 16.26 25.53 -13.97
C VAL A 91 15.62 26.83 -14.43
N ASP A 92 14.90 26.81 -15.54
CA ASP A 92 14.19 28.00 -16.01
C ASP A 92 13.05 28.38 -15.05
N LYS A 93 13.15 29.60 -14.49
CA LYS A 93 12.15 30.12 -13.54
C LYS A 93 10.76 30.18 -14.15
N ASN A 94 10.64 30.57 -15.42
CA ASN A 94 9.34 30.73 -16.06
C ASN A 94 8.67 29.38 -16.31
N GLN A 95 9.44 28.34 -16.62
CA GLN A 95 8.98 26.96 -16.71
C GLN A 95 8.50 26.46 -15.35
N LEU A 96 9.25 26.70 -14.28
CA LEU A 96 8.88 26.31 -12.92
C LEU A 96 7.55 26.98 -12.48
N LYS A 97 7.34 28.24 -12.85
CA LYS A 97 6.09 28.98 -12.63
C LYS A 97 4.95 28.50 -13.52
N LYS A 98 5.23 28.25 -14.81
CA LYS A 98 4.24 27.77 -15.79
C LYS A 98 3.63 26.45 -15.34
N ILE A 99 4.47 25.54 -14.83
CA ILE A 99 4.01 24.26 -14.28
C ILE A 99 3.13 24.50 -13.04
N ALA A 100 3.57 25.30 -12.06
CA ALA A 100 2.76 25.60 -10.87
C ALA A 100 1.39 26.21 -11.22
N MET A 101 1.36 27.12 -12.19
CA MET A 101 0.12 27.72 -12.69
C MET A 101 -0.77 26.68 -13.37
N CYS A 102 -0.21 25.80 -14.19
CA CYS A 102 -0.94 24.75 -14.89
C CYS A 102 -1.52 23.69 -13.94
N GLU A 103 -0.75 23.24 -12.94
CA GLU A 103 -1.17 22.19 -12.01
C GLU A 103 -2.27 22.64 -11.07
N THR A 104 -2.15 23.85 -10.51
CA THR A 104 -3.01 24.28 -9.39
C THR A 104 -3.40 25.75 -9.40
N GLY A 105 -2.90 26.54 -10.35
CA GLY A 105 -2.99 28.00 -10.27
C GLY A 105 -2.15 28.57 -9.12
N ILE A 106 -1.00 27.94 -8.81
CA ILE A 106 -0.08 28.34 -7.72
C ILE A 106 -0.71 28.18 -6.32
N ASN A 107 -1.59 27.19 -6.16
CA ASN A 107 -2.18 26.89 -4.87
C ASN A 107 -1.41 25.75 -4.16
N PRO A 108 -0.60 26.04 -3.13
CA PRO A 108 0.13 25.01 -2.40
C PRO A 108 -0.78 24.07 -1.61
N GLY A 109 -1.99 24.50 -1.24
CA GLY A 109 -2.96 23.66 -0.52
C GLY A 109 -3.79 22.73 -1.43
N SER A 110 -3.49 22.68 -2.74
CA SER A 110 -4.27 21.86 -3.68
C SER A 110 -4.07 20.37 -3.42
N ALA A 111 -5.18 19.63 -3.44
CA ALA A 111 -5.20 18.18 -3.31
C ALA A 111 -6.19 17.57 -4.31
N ASN A 112 -5.77 16.51 -5.00
CA ASN A 112 -6.59 15.71 -5.89
C ASN A 112 -6.21 14.23 -5.74
N GLY A 113 -6.91 13.51 -4.85
CA GLY A 113 -6.52 12.14 -4.49
C GLY A 113 -5.13 12.11 -3.84
N ASP A 114 -4.23 11.26 -4.34
CA ASP A 114 -2.84 11.15 -3.86
C ASP A 114 -1.93 12.32 -4.33
N TYR A 115 -2.39 13.07 -5.33
CA TYR A 115 -1.66 14.23 -5.85
C TYR A 115 -1.89 15.43 -4.92
N GLY A 116 -0.81 16.00 -4.39
CA GLY A 116 -0.89 17.11 -3.45
C GLY A 116 0.18 18.16 -3.67
N GLY A 117 -0.09 19.37 -3.20
CA GLY A 117 0.82 20.50 -3.28
C GLY A 117 0.68 21.31 -4.56
N MET A 118 1.47 22.39 -4.66
CA MET A 118 1.46 23.32 -5.79
C MET A 118 1.75 22.66 -7.14
N TYR A 119 2.49 21.55 -7.11
CA TYR A 119 2.94 20.79 -8.29
C TYR A 119 2.28 19.41 -8.41
N GLN A 120 1.24 19.15 -7.60
CA GLN A 120 0.50 17.89 -7.62
C GLN A 120 1.44 16.67 -7.56
N PHE A 121 2.33 16.59 -6.57
CA PHE A 121 3.18 15.42 -6.39
C PHE A 121 2.39 14.24 -5.82
N THR A 122 2.61 13.02 -6.32
CA THR A 122 2.17 11.78 -5.64
C THR A 122 3.05 11.47 -4.43
N THR A 123 2.56 10.65 -3.50
CA THR A 123 3.22 10.39 -2.20
C THR A 123 4.57 9.73 -2.43
N GLU A 124 4.56 8.72 -3.28
CA GLU A 124 5.74 7.97 -3.70
C GLU A 124 6.77 8.87 -4.39
N THR A 125 6.31 9.70 -5.34
CA THR A 125 7.19 10.62 -6.06
C THR A 125 7.87 11.59 -5.10
N TRP A 126 7.12 12.14 -4.14
CA TRP A 126 7.64 13.08 -3.17
C TRP A 126 8.73 12.46 -2.31
N ILE A 127 8.43 11.31 -1.69
CA ILE A 127 9.36 10.60 -0.81
C ILE A 127 10.65 10.31 -1.57
N ASN A 128 10.55 9.73 -2.77
CA ASN A 128 11.72 9.39 -3.58
C ASN A 128 12.53 10.62 -4.03
N THR A 129 11.86 11.73 -4.33
CA THR A 129 12.53 12.95 -4.76
C THR A 129 13.25 13.61 -3.59
N ARG A 130 12.59 13.76 -2.43
CA ARG A 130 13.20 14.38 -1.25
C ARG A 130 14.28 13.51 -0.62
N ALA A 131 14.16 12.19 -0.70
CA ALA A 131 15.22 11.27 -0.32
C ALA A 131 16.50 11.49 -1.16
N GLN A 132 16.36 11.72 -2.47
CA GLN A 132 17.51 12.05 -3.33
C GLN A 132 18.14 13.42 -2.98
N MET A 133 17.34 14.35 -2.47
CA MET A 133 17.82 15.64 -1.98
C MET A 133 18.48 15.55 -0.59
N GLY A 134 18.30 14.44 0.13
CA GLY A 134 18.72 14.32 1.53
C GLY A 134 17.91 15.20 2.48
N LEU A 135 16.64 15.46 2.17
CA LEU A 135 15.73 16.33 2.92
C LEU A 135 14.58 15.53 3.54
N ASP A 136 13.82 16.15 4.46
CA ASP A 136 12.66 15.52 5.11
C ASP A 136 11.68 14.97 4.06
N THR A 137 11.37 13.69 4.18
CA THR A 137 10.52 12.95 3.25
C THR A 137 9.05 12.95 3.64
N ASN A 138 8.65 13.64 4.71
CA ASN A 138 7.25 13.72 5.14
C ASN A 138 6.35 14.16 3.96
N PRO A 139 5.38 13.34 3.53
CA PRO A 139 4.52 13.65 2.40
C PRO A 139 3.66 14.90 2.58
N ASP A 140 3.36 15.31 3.81
CA ASP A 140 2.53 16.49 4.08
C ASP A 140 3.25 17.80 3.74
N LEU A 141 4.58 17.77 3.65
CA LEU A 141 5.37 18.91 3.24
C LEU A 141 5.13 19.31 1.77
N ARG A 142 4.49 18.46 0.95
CA ARG A 142 4.01 18.85 -0.39
C ARG A 142 3.13 20.08 -0.37
N PHE A 143 2.34 20.25 0.70
CA PHE A 143 1.41 21.36 0.82
C PHE A 143 2.07 22.66 1.28
N GLY A 144 3.36 22.63 1.61
CA GLY A 144 4.18 23.83 1.84
C GLY A 144 4.68 24.42 0.52
N ALA A 145 4.45 25.71 0.29
CA ALA A 145 4.86 26.36 -0.96
C ALA A 145 6.37 26.27 -1.19
N LYS A 146 7.16 26.54 -0.13
CA LYS A 146 8.63 26.48 -0.17
C LYS A 146 9.11 25.07 -0.56
N GLU A 147 8.63 24.07 0.16
CA GLU A 147 9.03 22.67 -0.02
C GLU A 147 8.59 22.15 -1.40
N SER A 148 7.38 22.51 -1.85
CA SER A 148 6.87 22.16 -3.18
C SER A 148 7.73 22.75 -4.30
N ILE A 149 8.02 24.05 -4.25
CA ILE A 149 8.82 24.75 -5.27
C ILE A 149 10.25 24.22 -5.30
N GLU A 150 10.88 24.02 -4.15
CA GLU A 150 12.22 23.44 -4.05
C GLU A 150 12.29 22.05 -4.68
N THR A 151 11.34 21.18 -4.34
CA THR A 151 11.29 19.80 -4.84
C THR A 151 11.04 19.74 -6.33
N ALA A 152 10.16 20.62 -6.84
CA ALA A 152 9.89 20.73 -8.27
C ALA A 152 11.11 21.23 -9.05
N ALA A 153 11.81 22.24 -8.54
CA ALA A 153 13.04 22.74 -9.14
C ALA A 153 14.12 21.64 -9.21
N PHE A 154 14.33 20.90 -8.11
CA PHE A 154 15.25 19.76 -8.11
C PHE A 154 14.83 18.70 -9.14
N LYS A 155 13.56 18.27 -9.14
CA LYS A 155 13.10 17.24 -10.06
C LYS A 155 13.22 17.64 -11.53
N LEU A 156 12.94 18.90 -11.86
CA LEU A 156 13.18 19.46 -13.20
C LEU A 156 14.65 19.39 -13.60
N SER A 157 15.58 19.67 -12.68
CA SER A 157 17.03 19.60 -12.96
C SER A 157 17.53 18.19 -13.26
N ARG A 158 16.84 17.15 -12.76
CA ARG A 158 17.26 15.75 -12.88
C ARG A 158 16.56 14.99 -14.00
N ASN A 159 15.25 15.16 -14.13
CA ASN A 159 14.40 14.35 -15.02
C ASN A 159 13.68 15.18 -16.09
N GLY A 160 14.01 16.47 -16.17
CA GLY A 160 13.29 17.43 -16.98
C GLY A 160 11.83 17.52 -16.58
N SER A 161 11.01 18.00 -17.50
CA SER A 161 9.60 18.28 -17.28
C SER A 161 8.66 17.16 -17.71
N SER A 162 9.18 15.94 -17.92
CA SER A 162 8.39 14.76 -18.31
C SER A 162 7.24 14.44 -17.34
N SER A 163 7.44 14.72 -16.04
CA SER A 163 6.40 14.57 -15.02
C SER A 163 5.23 15.55 -15.14
N TRP A 164 5.41 16.60 -15.95
CA TRP A 164 4.46 17.68 -16.18
C TRP A 164 4.26 17.93 -17.67
N ALA A 165 4.27 16.87 -18.49
CA ALA A 165 4.18 16.97 -19.95
C ALA A 165 2.93 17.73 -20.43
N ASN A 166 1.84 17.67 -19.65
CA ASN A 166 0.60 18.39 -19.94
C ASN A 166 0.70 19.91 -19.70
N CYS A 167 1.79 20.39 -19.10
CA CYS A 167 1.99 21.77 -18.68
C CYS A 167 3.14 22.50 -19.41
N LEU A 168 3.67 21.90 -20.48
CA LEU A 168 4.81 22.41 -21.25
C LEU A 168 4.41 23.07 -22.56
#